data_AF-A0A1Q6QJH8-F1
#
_entry.id   AF-A0A1Q6QJH8-F1
#
_cell.length_a   1.000
_cell.length_b   1.000
_cell.length_c   1.000
_cell.angle_alpha   90.00
_cell.angle_beta   90.00
_cell.angle_gamma   90.00
#
_symmetry.space_group_name_H-M   'P 1'
#
loop_
_entity.id
_entity.type
_entity.pdbx_description
1 polymer ?
#
loop_
_entity_poly.entity_id
_entity_poly.type
_entity_poly.pdbx_seq_one_letter_code
_entity_poly.pdbx_strand_id
1 'polypeptide(L)'
;MLENNENFFENNLFRFDNDPCDCATDTINLAPGMPPVTTIKVQAIHGKKIHFAFSSRVGLVRLGEKGTLIEKNLLGSLISIKPGDTTALFEYFKRNGFLFNISGLEYEPIDTDKMFELIRRLRTTVELLSAMGSIRKDYHKILGLSLYLMLSNPIEISFSSLPNPYYTCKHSLQESLERAYSIPTPDYFQQEMFSKDSITIPDTLVSPSFELDVQLYMGCMEGSGQEAYIKGSSSDLFKSMLFLYAHGIDESPSIRRTIDLIFHYCCDVGAVKNIKNDGSIEYYGTPNTSKITSDMKTRILEIAKLVIAEEINANMGSIHPMYDAEKMTPSWHVDTLIGALYFSIFYMKPDLELFRRCRQCGQFFTVKATSTRKMYCNDLCRNRYQQSMHRKRKREKEENL
;
A
#
# COMPACT_ATOMS: atom_id res chain seq x y z
N MET A 1 37.22 -6.97 -12.02
CA MET A 1 37.39 -8.27 -12.71
C MET A 1 37.27 -9.38 -11.67
N LEU A 2 36.73 -10.53 -12.10
CA LEU A 2 36.01 -11.58 -11.37
C LEU A 2 34.49 -11.31 -11.26
N GLU A 3 33.82 -11.38 -12.41
CA GLU A 3 32.40 -11.73 -12.45
C GLU A 3 32.29 -13.19 -12.04
N ASN A 4 31.97 -13.45 -10.77
CA ASN A 4 31.42 -14.75 -10.40
C ASN A 4 30.09 -14.90 -11.14
N ASN A 5 30.07 -15.73 -12.19
CA ASN A 5 28.84 -16.28 -12.74
C ASN A 5 28.22 -17.19 -11.67
N GLU A 6 27.55 -16.60 -10.68
CA GLU A 6 26.72 -17.35 -9.74
C GLU A 6 25.61 -18.03 -10.56
N ASN A 7 25.68 -19.36 -10.64
CA ASN A 7 24.60 -20.16 -11.20
C ASN A 7 23.41 -20.11 -10.23
N PHE A 8 22.43 -19.24 -10.52
CA PHE A 8 21.28 -19.02 -9.64
C PHE A 8 20.39 -20.24 -9.49
N PHE A 9 20.59 -21.29 -10.30
CA PHE A 9 19.85 -22.52 -10.21
C PHE A 9 20.15 -23.31 -8.91
N GLU A 10 21.35 -23.20 -8.33
CA GLU A 10 21.74 -24.06 -7.20
C GLU A 10 21.40 -23.46 -5.82
N ASN A 11 21.37 -22.14 -5.67
CA ASN A 11 21.18 -21.44 -4.38
C ASN A 11 19.96 -20.50 -4.37
N ASN A 12 18.75 -21.04 -4.54
CA ASN A 12 17.48 -20.30 -4.48
C ASN A 12 16.50 -20.93 -3.49
N LEU A 13 15.56 -20.13 -2.98
CA LEU A 13 14.45 -20.61 -2.15
C LEU A 13 13.34 -21.22 -3.02
N PHE A 14 13.13 -20.66 -4.21
CA PHE A 14 12.23 -21.21 -5.21
C PHE A 14 12.62 -20.77 -6.63
N ARG A 15 12.03 -21.48 -7.58
CA ARG A 15 11.95 -21.09 -8.99
C ARG A 15 10.49 -20.98 -9.39
N PHE A 16 10.22 -20.06 -10.29
CA PHE A 16 8.88 -19.76 -10.78
C PHE A 16 8.97 -19.46 -12.27
N ASP A 17 8.09 -20.04 -13.06
CA ASP A 17 8.01 -19.79 -14.49
C ASP A 17 6.74 -19.01 -14.81
N ASN A 18 6.86 -18.02 -15.69
CA ASN A 18 5.74 -17.26 -16.21
C ASN A 18 5.71 -17.30 -17.74
N ASP A 19 4.55 -17.02 -18.31
CA ASP A 19 4.41 -16.83 -19.75
C ASP A 19 4.63 -15.35 -20.12
N PRO A 20 5.30 -15.06 -21.25
CA PRO A 20 5.30 -13.73 -21.83
C PRO A 20 3.86 -13.26 -22.06
N CYS A 21 3.65 -11.95 -21.92
CA CYS A 21 2.32 -11.37 -22.02
C CYS A 21 2.24 -10.50 -23.27
N ASP A 22 1.19 -10.68 -24.07
CA ASP A 22 0.73 -9.65 -24.99
C ASP A 22 -0.30 -8.75 -24.29
N CYS A 23 -0.29 -7.46 -24.65
CA CYS A 23 -1.14 -6.46 -24.01
C CYS A 23 -1.74 -5.51 -25.05
N ALA A 24 -3.04 -5.26 -24.92
CA ALA A 24 -3.79 -4.28 -25.70
C ALA A 24 -4.65 -3.39 -24.80
N THR A 25 -5.13 -2.26 -25.33
CA THR A 25 -6.05 -1.38 -24.62
C THR A 25 -7.30 -1.18 -25.47
N ASP A 26 -8.45 -1.48 -24.87
CA ASP A 26 -9.74 -1.08 -25.41
C ASP A 26 -10.13 0.26 -24.80
N THR A 27 -10.57 1.20 -25.64
CA THR A 27 -11.06 2.51 -25.22
C THR A 27 -12.48 2.69 -25.71
N ILE A 28 -13.42 2.89 -24.77
CA ILE A 28 -14.84 3.04 -25.06
C ILE A 28 -15.28 4.46 -24.70
N ASN A 29 -15.74 5.21 -25.72
CA ASN A 29 -16.34 6.54 -25.53
C ASN A 29 -17.85 6.40 -25.33
N LEU A 30 -18.32 6.51 -24.09
CA LEU A 30 -19.73 6.25 -23.74
C LEU A 30 -20.67 7.42 -24.08
N ALA A 31 -20.24 8.67 -23.85
CA ALA A 31 -21.05 9.86 -24.10
C ALA A 31 -20.17 11.09 -24.41
N PRO A 32 -20.66 12.07 -25.19
CA PRO A 32 -19.94 13.31 -25.42
C PRO A 32 -19.60 14.03 -24.11
N GLY A 33 -18.33 14.40 -23.93
CA GLY A 33 -17.85 15.13 -22.76
C GLY A 33 -17.53 14.29 -21.53
N MET A 34 -17.80 12.98 -21.54
CA MET A 34 -17.38 12.06 -20.48
C MET A 34 -15.99 11.48 -20.78
N PRO A 35 -15.13 11.27 -19.75
CA PRO A 35 -13.88 10.55 -19.94
C PRO A 35 -14.13 9.15 -20.52
N PRO A 36 -13.27 8.67 -21.44
CA PRO A 36 -13.40 7.33 -21.96
C PRO A 36 -13.11 6.28 -20.88
N VAL A 37 -13.82 5.15 -20.94
CA VAL A 37 -13.50 3.98 -20.13
C VAL A 37 -12.41 3.20 -20.84
N THR A 38 -11.36 2.83 -20.11
CA THR A 38 -10.23 2.08 -20.66
C THR A 38 -10.09 0.72 -19.97
N THR A 39 -9.98 -0.32 -20.78
CA THR A 39 -9.81 -1.69 -20.31
C THR A 39 -8.51 -2.24 -20.87
N ILE A 40 -7.66 -2.79 -20.01
CA ILE A 40 -6.48 -3.53 -20.42
C ILE A 40 -6.90 -4.94 -20.82
N LYS A 41 -6.36 -5.43 -21.92
CA LYS A 41 -6.52 -6.81 -22.41
C LYS A 41 -5.18 -7.50 -22.33
N VAL A 42 -5.13 -8.67 -21.71
CA VAL A 42 -3.90 -9.47 -21.55
C VAL A 42 -4.09 -10.88 -22.07
N GLN A 43 -3.05 -11.44 -22.66
CA GLN A 43 -3.02 -12.82 -23.13
C GLN A 43 -1.61 -13.41 -22.94
N ALA A 44 -1.53 -14.65 -22.49
CA ALA A 44 -0.27 -15.40 -22.45
C ALA A 44 0.20 -15.76 -23.87
N ILE A 45 1.48 -15.55 -24.15
CA ILE A 45 2.12 -15.99 -25.38
C ILE A 45 2.79 -17.33 -25.08
N HIS A 46 2.16 -18.42 -25.48
CA HIS A 46 2.72 -19.75 -25.31
C HIS A 46 4.01 -19.96 -26.14
N GLY A 47 4.88 -20.83 -25.62
CA GLY A 47 6.07 -21.31 -26.33
C GLY A 47 7.35 -21.09 -25.52
N LYS A 48 7.68 -19.83 -25.19
CA LYS A 48 8.86 -19.50 -24.38
C LYS A 48 8.43 -19.21 -22.94
N LYS A 49 9.14 -19.76 -21.95
CA LYS A 49 8.95 -19.43 -20.54
C LYS A 49 9.90 -18.33 -20.08
N ILE A 50 9.42 -17.50 -19.16
CA ILE A 50 10.22 -16.53 -18.42
C ILE A 50 10.55 -17.16 -17.08
N HIS A 51 11.83 -17.38 -16.82
CA HIS A 51 12.29 -18.05 -15.63
C HIS A 51 12.62 -17.03 -14.53
N PHE A 52 12.12 -17.27 -13.33
CA PHE A 52 12.42 -16.51 -12.13
C PHE A 52 13.05 -17.39 -11.07
N ALA A 53 13.84 -16.76 -10.21
CA ALA A 53 14.32 -17.37 -8.99
C ALA A 53 14.32 -16.34 -7.86
N PHE A 54 14.18 -16.83 -6.63
CA PHE A 54 14.30 -16.00 -5.44
C PHE A 54 15.48 -16.44 -4.60
N SER A 55 16.32 -15.50 -4.16
CA SER A 55 17.32 -15.74 -3.12
C SER A 55 17.16 -14.72 -2.00
N SER A 56 17.42 -15.13 -0.77
CA SER A 56 17.30 -14.25 0.41
C SER A 56 18.25 -13.05 0.38
N ARG A 57 19.33 -13.10 -0.40
CA ARG A 57 20.32 -12.02 -0.53
C ARG A 57 20.01 -11.02 -1.63
N VAL A 58 19.41 -11.47 -2.74
CA VAL A 58 19.20 -10.65 -3.95
C VAL A 58 17.73 -10.32 -4.18
N GLY A 59 16.82 -11.09 -3.60
CA GLY A 59 15.38 -11.04 -3.86
C GLY A 59 14.99 -11.81 -5.11
N LEU A 60 13.82 -11.47 -5.65
CA LEU A 60 13.30 -12.02 -6.91
C LEU A 60 14.10 -11.49 -8.10
N VAL A 61 14.55 -12.40 -8.95
CA VAL A 61 15.34 -12.12 -10.16
C VAL A 61 14.80 -12.87 -11.36
N ARG A 62 15.01 -12.30 -12.55
CA ARG A 62 14.74 -12.96 -13.84
C ARG A 62 16.02 -13.62 -14.35
N LEU A 63 15.90 -14.86 -14.79
CA LEU A 63 16.99 -15.69 -15.28
C LEU A 63 16.92 -15.84 -16.81
N GLY A 64 18.08 -16.08 -17.41
CA GLY A 64 18.21 -16.55 -18.79
C GLY A 64 18.15 -18.07 -18.89
N GLU A 65 18.16 -18.57 -20.12
CA GLU A 65 18.07 -20.01 -20.43
C GLU A 65 19.16 -20.85 -19.74
N LYS A 66 20.33 -20.26 -19.50
CA LYS A 66 21.45 -20.91 -18.81
C LYS A 66 21.54 -20.58 -17.31
N GLY A 67 20.50 -19.99 -16.71
CA GLY A 67 20.50 -19.61 -15.30
C GLY A 67 21.27 -18.32 -14.99
N THR A 68 21.77 -17.65 -16.02
CA THR A 68 22.43 -16.35 -15.88
C THR A 68 21.43 -15.30 -15.44
N LEU A 69 21.82 -14.44 -14.51
CA LEU A 69 20.97 -13.37 -14.05
C LEU A 69 20.78 -12.30 -15.15
N ILE A 70 19.53 -12.05 -15.55
CA ILE A 70 19.18 -11.04 -16.55
C ILE A 70 18.69 -9.75 -15.91
N GLU A 71 17.83 -9.86 -14.89
CA GLU A 71 17.17 -8.70 -14.29
C GLU A 71 17.04 -8.85 -12.77
N LYS A 72 17.30 -7.77 -12.05
CA LYS A 72 17.09 -7.65 -10.59
C LYS A 72 16.00 -6.63 -10.32
N ASN A 73 15.51 -6.62 -9.08
CA ASN A 73 14.65 -5.56 -8.55
C ASN A 73 13.32 -5.41 -9.32
N LEU A 74 12.67 -6.54 -9.60
CA LEU A 74 11.38 -6.58 -10.30
C LEU A 74 10.29 -5.83 -9.55
N LEU A 75 10.22 -6.01 -8.23
CA LEU A 75 9.30 -5.28 -7.38
C LEU A 75 9.52 -3.76 -7.51
N GLY A 76 10.78 -3.32 -7.40
CA GLY A 76 11.12 -1.91 -7.53
C GLY A 76 10.72 -1.33 -8.88
N SER A 77 10.88 -2.06 -9.98
CA SER A 77 10.49 -1.58 -11.30
C SER A 77 8.98 -1.51 -11.49
N LEU A 78 8.21 -2.48 -10.98
CA LEU A 78 6.75 -2.46 -11.00
C LEU A 78 6.18 -1.27 -10.19
N ILE A 79 6.57 -1.15 -8.92
CA ILE A 79 6.03 -0.10 -8.04
C ILE A 79 6.49 1.30 -8.44
N SER A 80 7.44 1.44 -9.38
CA SER A 80 7.88 2.73 -9.91
C SER A 80 6.98 3.27 -11.02
N ILE A 81 6.13 2.44 -11.63
CA ILE A 81 5.25 2.80 -12.74
C ILE A 81 4.26 3.86 -12.26
N LYS A 82 4.17 4.99 -12.95
CA LYS A 82 3.30 6.08 -12.51
C LYS A 82 1.82 5.70 -12.66
N PRO A 83 0.92 6.15 -11.77
CA PRO A 83 -0.52 5.97 -11.97
C PRO A 83 -0.94 6.47 -13.35
N GLY A 84 -1.69 5.64 -14.09
CA GLY A 84 -2.16 5.94 -15.45
C GLY A 84 -1.13 5.75 -16.57
N ASP A 85 0.12 5.37 -16.28
CA ASP A 85 1.14 5.12 -17.29
C ASP A 85 1.03 3.68 -17.85
N THR A 86 0.02 3.45 -18.69
CA THR A 86 -0.26 2.14 -19.31
C THR A 86 0.86 1.68 -20.23
N THR A 87 1.62 2.60 -20.81
CA THR A 87 2.77 2.26 -21.67
C THR A 87 3.87 1.60 -20.87
N ALA A 88 4.30 2.22 -19.76
CA ALA A 88 5.31 1.63 -18.87
C ALA A 88 4.82 0.32 -18.23
N LEU A 89 3.51 0.21 -17.98
CA LEU A 89 2.90 -1.03 -17.51
C LEU A 89 2.99 -2.17 -18.53
N PHE A 90 2.68 -1.90 -19.79
CA PHE A 90 2.78 -2.90 -20.86
C PHE A 90 4.24 -3.29 -21.13
N GLU A 91 5.17 -2.34 -21.07
CA GLU A 91 6.60 -2.66 -21.14
C GLU A 91 7.04 -3.61 -20.02
N TYR A 92 6.50 -3.43 -18.80
CA TYR A 92 6.76 -4.34 -17.69
C TYR A 92 6.18 -5.74 -17.96
N PHE A 93 4.91 -5.84 -18.39
CA PHE A 93 4.27 -7.13 -18.65
C PHE A 93 4.87 -7.88 -19.85
N LYS A 94 5.21 -7.19 -20.94
CA LYS A 94 5.90 -7.81 -22.08
C LYS A 94 7.26 -8.42 -21.68
N ARG A 95 7.94 -7.81 -20.69
CA ARG A 95 9.27 -8.25 -20.26
C ARG A 95 9.23 -9.33 -19.18
N ASN A 96 8.22 -9.34 -18.32
CA ASN A 96 8.17 -10.18 -17.12
C ASN A 96 6.95 -11.13 -17.05
N GLY A 97 6.08 -11.09 -18.05
CA GLY A 97 4.77 -11.74 -18.00
C GLY A 97 3.78 -10.96 -17.15
N PHE A 98 2.55 -11.45 -17.12
CA PHE A 98 1.48 -10.84 -16.33
C PHE A 98 1.57 -11.24 -14.85
N LEU A 99 0.87 -10.51 -13.99
CA LEU A 99 0.91 -10.71 -12.54
C LEU A 99 0.22 -12.01 -12.10
N PHE A 100 -0.77 -12.46 -12.87
CA PHE A 100 -1.59 -13.64 -12.62
C PHE A 100 -1.48 -14.62 -13.81
N ASN A 101 -1.93 -15.85 -13.59
CA ASN A 101 -2.11 -16.81 -14.68
C ASN A 101 -3.26 -16.34 -15.58
N ILE A 102 -3.00 -16.29 -16.88
CA ILE A 102 -3.92 -15.77 -17.89
C ILE A 102 -4.01 -16.72 -19.10
N SER A 103 -5.10 -16.59 -19.85
CA SER A 103 -5.36 -17.43 -21.01
C SER A 103 -4.33 -17.18 -22.10
N GLY A 104 -3.85 -18.24 -22.76
CA GLY A 104 -3.11 -18.10 -24.01
C GLY A 104 -3.96 -18.32 -25.26
N LEU A 105 -5.26 -18.54 -25.10
CA LEU A 105 -6.20 -18.70 -26.21
C LEU A 105 -6.90 -17.39 -26.57
N GLU A 106 -7.25 -16.59 -25.56
CA GLU A 106 -8.06 -15.38 -25.72
C GLU A 106 -7.57 -14.26 -24.81
N TYR A 107 -7.89 -13.01 -25.17
CA TYR A 107 -7.61 -11.87 -24.31
C TYR A 107 -8.57 -11.82 -23.12
N GLU A 108 -8.00 -11.68 -21.93
CA GLU A 108 -8.72 -11.50 -20.69
C GLU A 108 -8.74 -10.00 -20.31
N PRO A 109 -9.92 -9.42 -20.05
CA PRO A 109 -10.06 -8.00 -19.68
C PRO A 109 -9.78 -7.73 -18.21
N ILE A 110 -9.15 -6.59 -17.95
CA ILE A 110 -9.08 -5.99 -16.63
C ILE A 110 -9.27 -4.47 -16.71
N ASP A 111 -10.10 -3.96 -15.81
CA ASP A 111 -10.26 -2.51 -15.63
C ASP A 111 -8.91 -1.85 -15.29
N THR A 112 -8.60 -0.76 -16.00
CA THR A 112 -7.30 -0.10 -15.90
C THR A 112 -7.08 0.50 -14.51
N ASP A 113 -8.12 1.07 -13.89
CA ASP A 113 -8.02 1.68 -12.57
C ASP A 113 -7.82 0.62 -11.49
N LYS A 114 -8.50 -0.53 -11.59
CA LYS A 114 -8.24 -1.70 -10.72
C LYS A 114 -6.79 -2.17 -10.79
N MET A 115 -6.20 -2.22 -11.99
CA MET A 115 -4.79 -2.63 -12.15
C MET A 115 -3.83 -1.64 -11.48
N PHE A 116 -4.05 -0.33 -11.65
CA PHE A 116 -3.23 0.67 -10.97
C PHE A 116 -3.46 0.71 -9.46
N GLU A 117 -4.67 0.40 -8.98
CA GLU A 117 -4.96 0.27 -7.57
C GLU A 117 -4.21 -0.92 -6.95
N LEU A 118 -4.16 -2.08 -7.63
CA LEU A 118 -3.33 -3.21 -7.20
C LEU A 118 -1.86 -2.80 -7.02
N ILE A 119 -1.29 -2.13 -8.03
CA ILE A 119 0.11 -1.67 -8.00
C ILE A 119 0.31 -0.63 -6.89
N ARG A 120 -0.68 0.25 -6.67
CA ARG A 120 -0.65 1.25 -5.60
C ARG A 120 -0.64 0.59 -4.23
N ARG A 121 -1.44 -0.46 -3.99
CA ARG A 121 -1.39 -1.22 -2.74
C ARG A 121 0.00 -1.81 -2.49
N LEU A 122 0.58 -2.51 -3.47
CA LEU A 122 1.96 -3.02 -3.36
C LEU A 122 2.97 -1.92 -3.04
N ARG A 123 2.90 -0.80 -3.75
CA ARG A 123 3.76 0.36 -3.50
C ARG A 123 3.61 0.85 -2.07
N THR A 124 2.37 1.06 -1.61
CA THR A 124 2.10 1.60 -0.29
C THR A 124 2.61 0.66 0.81
N THR A 125 2.48 -0.65 0.66
CA THR A 125 3.05 -1.64 1.58
C THR A 125 4.57 -1.50 1.69
N VAL A 126 5.27 -1.40 0.55
CA VAL A 126 6.73 -1.23 0.50
C VAL A 126 7.16 0.11 1.09
N GLU A 127 6.43 1.18 0.80
CA GLU A 127 6.69 2.50 1.37
C GLU A 127 6.44 2.54 2.88
N LEU A 128 5.41 1.85 3.36
CA LEU A 128 5.08 1.78 4.78
C LEU A 128 6.14 1.00 5.55
N LEU A 129 6.56 -0.16 5.05
CA LEU A 129 7.71 -0.90 5.58
C LEU A 129 8.97 -0.03 5.63
N SER A 130 9.23 0.72 4.56
CA SER A 130 10.42 1.58 4.47
C SER A 130 10.35 2.77 5.42
N ALA A 131 9.18 3.37 5.61
CA ALA A 131 8.95 4.44 6.59
C ALA A 131 9.08 3.90 8.03
N MET A 132 8.55 2.70 8.27
CA MET A 132 8.66 1.97 9.54
C MET A 132 10.08 1.54 9.87
N GLY A 133 10.96 1.29 8.89
CA GLY A 133 12.38 0.98 9.13
C GLY A 133 13.31 2.20 9.15
N SER A 134 12.83 3.38 8.74
CA SER A 134 13.65 4.61 8.75
C SER A 134 14.10 5.00 10.17
N ILE A 135 15.35 5.47 10.32
CA ILE A 135 15.85 5.99 11.61
C ILE A 135 15.00 7.17 12.10
N ARG A 136 14.68 8.10 11.19
CA ARG A 136 13.79 9.22 11.49
C ARG A 136 12.40 8.84 11.02
N LYS A 137 11.50 8.62 11.99
CA LYS A 137 10.10 8.29 11.71
C LYS A 137 9.36 9.54 11.22
N ASP A 138 8.72 9.42 10.07
CA ASP A 138 7.74 10.37 9.60
C ASP A 138 6.34 9.84 9.95
N TYR A 139 5.85 10.21 11.13
CA TYR A 139 4.60 9.68 11.68
C TYR A 139 3.39 10.04 10.82
N HIS A 140 3.38 11.21 10.17
CA HIS A 140 2.31 11.58 9.25
C HIS A 140 2.29 10.67 8.02
N LYS A 141 3.47 10.43 7.43
CA LYS A 141 3.57 9.51 6.30
C LYS A 141 3.20 8.09 6.69
N ILE A 142 3.66 7.61 7.85
CA ILE A 142 3.31 6.27 8.36
C ILE A 142 1.79 6.16 8.52
N LEU A 143 1.16 7.11 9.22
CA LEU A 143 -0.29 7.11 9.41
C LEU A 143 -1.04 7.20 8.08
N GLY A 144 -0.63 8.08 7.16
CA GLY A 144 -1.30 8.24 5.88
C GLY A 144 -1.24 6.97 5.02
N LEU A 145 -0.08 6.33 4.93
CA LEU A 145 0.07 5.04 4.24
C LEU A 145 -0.76 3.94 4.90
N SER A 146 -0.80 3.89 6.24
CA SER A 146 -1.64 2.94 6.97
C SER A 146 -3.12 3.16 6.73
N LEU A 147 -3.60 4.41 6.80
CA LEU A 147 -4.99 4.78 6.56
C LEU A 147 -5.42 4.43 5.14
N TYR A 148 -4.56 4.65 4.14
CA TYR A 148 -4.87 4.26 2.77
C TYR A 148 -5.15 2.75 2.67
N LEU A 149 -4.28 1.89 3.20
CA LEU A 149 -4.50 0.43 3.13
C LEU A 149 -5.75 0.00 3.89
N MET A 150 -5.95 0.52 5.11
CA MET A 150 -7.07 0.16 5.97
C MET A 150 -8.44 0.60 5.45
N LEU A 151 -8.50 1.76 4.78
CA LEU A 151 -9.75 2.37 4.32
C LEU A 151 -10.03 2.10 2.83
N SER A 152 -9.05 1.59 2.07
CA SER A 152 -9.24 1.22 0.68
C SER A 152 -10.08 -0.04 0.55
N ASN A 153 -11.18 0.07 -0.19
CA ASN A 153 -12.01 -1.08 -0.54
C ASN A 153 -11.21 -2.17 -1.27
N PRO A 154 -11.47 -3.46 -0.99
CA PRO A 154 -10.89 -4.55 -1.75
C PRO A 154 -11.29 -4.45 -3.22
N ILE A 155 -10.34 -4.70 -4.11
CA ILE A 155 -10.62 -4.90 -5.52
C ILE A 155 -10.69 -6.40 -5.81
N GLU A 156 -11.60 -6.77 -6.70
CA GLU A 156 -11.71 -8.11 -7.28
C GLU A 156 -11.09 -8.12 -8.67
N ILE A 157 -10.23 -9.11 -8.91
CA ILE A 157 -9.66 -9.47 -10.21
C ILE A 157 -10.08 -10.90 -10.54
N SER A 158 -10.83 -11.05 -11.61
CA SER A 158 -11.34 -12.33 -12.10
C SER A 158 -11.03 -12.50 -13.58
N PHE A 159 -10.62 -13.71 -13.94
CA PHE A 159 -10.31 -14.14 -15.30
C PHE A 159 -10.90 -15.54 -15.52
N SER A 160 -11.14 -15.93 -16.77
CA SER A 160 -11.60 -17.31 -17.06
C SER A 160 -10.51 -18.34 -16.73
N SER A 161 -9.25 -17.93 -16.77
CA SER A 161 -8.08 -18.76 -16.42
C SER A 161 -7.78 -18.82 -14.92
N LEU A 162 -8.44 -18.00 -14.10
CA LEU A 162 -8.31 -18.04 -12.64
C LEU A 162 -9.41 -18.92 -12.05
N PRO A 163 -9.08 -20.03 -11.36
CA PRO A 163 -10.08 -20.89 -10.73
C PRO A 163 -10.93 -20.17 -9.69
N ASN A 164 -10.31 -19.23 -8.97
CA ASN A 164 -10.95 -18.37 -7.98
C ASN A 164 -10.56 -16.91 -8.24
N PRO A 165 -11.49 -15.95 -8.09
CA PRO A 165 -11.15 -14.53 -8.15
C PRO A 165 -10.10 -14.18 -7.10
N TYR A 166 -9.17 -13.31 -7.47
CA TYR A 166 -8.23 -12.70 -6.54
C TYR A 166 -8.87 -11.47 -5.90
N TYR A 167 -8.74 -11.36 -4.58
CA TYR A 167 -9.16 -10.19 -3.80
C TYR A 167 -7.95 -9.60 -3.11
N THR A 168 -7.82 -8.27 -3.15
CA THR A 168 -6.85 -7.58 -2.28
C THR A 168 -7.29 -7.63 -0.82
N CYS A 169 -6.36 -7.40 0.10
CA CYS A 169 -6.62 -7.44 1.55
C CYS A 169 -7.81 -6.56 1.94
N LYS A 170 -8.77 -7.16 2.66
CA LYS A 170 -9.80 -6.45 3.43
C LYS A 170 -9.28 -6.32 4.86
N HIS A 171 -9.00 -5.10 5.29
CA HIS A 171 -8.47 -4.85 6.64
C HIS A 171 -9.57 -4.95 7.69
N SER A 172 -9.24 -5.41 8.88
CA SER A 172 -10.23 -5.65 9.94
C SER A 172 -10.99 -4.38 10.36
N LEU A 173 -10.37 -3.19 10.26
CA LEU A 173 -11.07 -1.91 10.52
C LEU A 173 -12.24 -1.69 9.57
N GLN A 174 -12.12 -2.12 8.32
CA GLN A 174 -13.16 -1.95 7.31
C GLN A 174 -14.39 -2.77 7.65
N GLU A 175 -14.22 -3.99 8.16
CA GLU A 175 -15.33 -4.81 8.65
C GLU A 175 -16.09 -4.13 9.78
N SER A 176 -15.38 -3.49 10.71
CA SER A 176 -16.01 -2.69 11.78
C SER A 176 -16.74 -1.47 11.21
N LEU A 177 -16.17 -0.76 10.22
CA LEU A 177 -16.82 0.37 9.56
C LEU A 177 -18.11 -0.02 8.83
N GLU A 178 -18.12 -1.16 8.13
CA GLU A 178 -19.31 -1.66 7.42
C GLU A 178 -20.47 -1.99 8.36
N ARG A 179 -20.17 -2.44 9.59
CA ARG A 179 -21.19 -2.77 10.61
C ARG A 179 -21.39 -1.68 11.65
N ALA A 180 -20.78 -0.50 11.50
CA ALA A 180 -20.74 0.52 12.54
C ALA A 180 -22.12 0.83 13.13
N TYR A 181 -23.10 1.13 12.28
CA TYR A 181 -24.46 1.47 12.70
C TYR A 181 -25.33 0.27 13.11
N SER A 182 -24.80 -0.95 13.03
CA SER A 182 -25.44 -2.17 13.55
C SER A 182 -24.97 -2.54 14.95
N ILE A 183 -23.98 -1.84 15.51
CA ILE A 183 -23.50 -2.06 16.87
C ILE A 183 -24.55 -1.55 17.87
N PRO A 184 -24.91 -2.34 18.89
CA PRO A 184 -25.87 -1.92 19.91
C PRO A 184 -25.34 -0.76 20.74
N THR A 185 -26.24 0.12 21.16
CA THR A 185 -25.90 1.24 22.04
C THR A 185 -25.61 0.74 23.45
N PRO A 186 -24.48 1.15 24.08
CA PRO A 186 -24.19 0.79 25.48
C PRO A 186 -25.26 1.31 26.45
N ASP A 187 -25.57 0.54 27.50
CA ASP A 187 -26.65 0.86 28.44
C ASP A 187 -26.52 2.25 29.09
N TYR A 188 -25.29 2.65 29.42
CA TYR A 188 -25.03 3.96 30.04
C TYR A 188 -25.23 5.13 29.07
N PHE A 189 -25.12 4.89 27.76
CA PHE A 189 -24.96 5.94 26.75
C PHE A 189 -26.18 6.87 26.70
N GLN A 190 -27.38 6.30 26.65
CA GLN A 190 -28.62 7.08 26.62
C GLN A 190 -28.82 7.85 27.93
N GLN A 191 -28.55 7.22 29.07
CA GLN A 191 -28.68 7.87 30.37
C GLN A 191 -27.77 9.11 30.48
N GLU A 192 -26.51 8.99 30.06
CA GLU A 192 -25.56 10.11 30.11
C GLU A 192 -25.94 11.22 29.13
N MET A 193 -26.37 10.88 27.92
CA MET A 193 -26.85 11.87 26.94
C MET A 193 -28.03 12.72 27.44
N PHE A 194 -28.92 12.18 28.28
CA PHE A 194 -30.03 12.94 28.88
C PHE A 194 -29.66 13.71 30.14
N SER A 195 -28.59 13.31 30.84
CA SER A 195 -28.27 13.81 32.19
C SER A 195 -27.03 14.70 32.26
N LYS A 196 -26.18 14.69 31.23
CA LYS A 196 -24.91 15.41 31.15
C LYS A 196 -24.77 16.08 29.78
N ASP A 197 -23.87 17.05 29.69
CA ASP A 197 -23.45 17.66 28.41
C ASP A 197 -22.37 16.82 27.68
N SER A 198 -21.90 15.74 28.30
CA SER A 198 -20.89 14.81 27.77
C SER A 198 -21.22 13.36 28.07
N ILE A 199 -20.62 12.46 27.29
CA ILE A 199 -20.71 11.01 27.43
C ILE A 199 -19.31 10.47 27.76
N THR A 200 -19.21 9.71 28.84
CA THR A 200 -17.96 9.12 29.33
C THR A 200 -17.63 7.88 28.52
N ILE A 201 -16.65 7.96 27.63
CA ILE A 201 -16.25 6.85 26.76
C ILE A 201 -14.93 6.24 27.26
N PRO A 202 -14.86 4.92 27.52
CA PRO A 202 -13.59 4.24 27.80
C PRO A 202 -12.58 4.43 26.68
N ASP A 203 -11.35 4.78 27.00
CA ASP A 203 -10.38 5.21 26.00
C ASP A 203 -8.98 4.63 26.23
N THR A 204 -8.42 4.01 25.19
CA THR A 204 -7.11 3.34 25.24
C THR A 204 -5.95 4.26 24.85
N LEU A 205 -6.23 5.47 24.36
CA LEU A 205 -5.25 6.50 24.03
C LEU A 205 -5.18 7.58 25.12
N VAL A 206 -6.34 8.06 25.58
CA VAL A 206 -6.52 9.03 26.67
C VAL A 206 -7.12 8.31 27.87
N SER A 207 -6.33 7.47 28.51
CA SER A 207 -6.83 6.61 29.60
C SER A 207 -7.13 7.38 30.90
N PRO A 208 -8.15 6.95 31.67
CA PRO A 208 -9.00 5.77 31.43
C PRO A 208 -10.21 6.03 30.51
N SER A 209 -10.60 7.28 30.33
CA SER A 209 -11.80 7.66 29.59
C SER A 209 -11.69 9.07 29.03
N PHE A 210 -12.57 9.38 28.08
CA PHE A 210 -12.72 10.68 27.46
C PHE A 210 -14.18 11.15 27.55
N GLU A 211 -14.37 12.45 27.75
CA GLU A 211 -15.68 13.08 27.78
C GLU A 211 -16.08 13.53 26.38
N LEU A 212 -16.89 12.72 25.70
CA LEU A 212 -17.41 13.02 24.37
C LEU A 212 -18.53 14.04 24.46
N ASP A 213 -18.33 15.20 23.82
CA ASP A 213 -19.32 16.27 23.74
C ASP A 213 -20.62 15.80 23.04
N VAL A 214 -21.77 15.98 23.71
CA VAL A 214 -23.08 15.55 23.21
C VAL A 214 -23.48 16.32 21.95
N GLN A 215 -23.12 17.60 21.82
CA GLN A 215 -23.44 18.41 20.63
C GLN A 215 -22.63 17.96 19.41
N LEU A 216 -21.39 17.53 19.60
CA LEU A 216 -20.60 16.90 18.54
C LEU A 216 -21.28 15.62 18.06
N TYR A 217 -21.65 14.73 18.99
CA TYR A 217 -22.31 13.48 18.65
C TYR A 217 -23.63 13.72 17.92
N MET A 218 -24.53 14.54 18.49
CA MET A 218 -25.84 14.84 17.90
C MET A 218 -25.72 15.50 16.54
N GLY A 219 -24.85 16.52 16.39
CA GLY A 219 -24.63 17.18 15.11
C GLY A 219 -24.15 16.21 14.04
N CYS A 220 -23.22 15.30 14.37
CA CYS A 220 -22.78 14.27 13.43
C CYS A 220 -23.90 13.27 13.07
N MET A 221 -24.73 12.85 14.02
CA MET A 221 -25.85 11.93 13.77
C MET A 221 -26.97 12.58 12.94
N GLU A 222 -27.20 13.88 13.11
CA GLU A 222 -28.12 14.68 12.28
C GLU A 222 -27.53 15.05 10.91
N GLY A 223 -26.25 14.75 10.68
CA GLY A 223 -25.54 14.98 9.42
C GLY A 223 -24.97 16.39 9.24
N SER A 224 -25.22 17.32 10.16
CA SER A 224 -24.67 18.68 10.14
C SER A 224 -23.19 18.72 10.59
N GLY A 225 -22.79 17.78 11.45
CA GLY A 225 -21.49 17.77 12.11
C GLY A 225 -21.26 19.01 12.98
N GLN A 226 -20.00 19.31 13.25
CA GLN A 226 -19.53 20.53 13.91
C GLN A 226 -18.51 21.25 13.01
N GLU A 227 -18.89 21.53 11.76
CA GLU A 227 -18.01 22.06 10.70
C GLU A 227 -17.35 23.41 11.02
N ALA A 228 -17.86 24.16 11.99
CA ALA A 228 -17.22 25.39 12.46
C ALA A 228 -15.90 25.10 13.21
N TYR A 229 -15.85 23.98 13.95
CA TYR A 229 -14.74 23.63 14.84
C TYR A 229 -13.90 22.48 14.29
N ILE A 230 -14.56 21.46 13.73
CA ILE A 230 -13.95 20.27 13.14
C ILE A 230 -14.40 20.20 11.68
N LYS A 231 -13.60 20.79 10.79
CA LYS A 231 -13.83 20.72 9.34
C LYS A 231 -13.82 19.26 8.89
N GLY A 232 -14.87 18.81 8.24
CA GLY A 232 -15.06 17.42 7.78
C GLY A 232 -15.80 16.49 8.75
N SER A 233 -16.31 17.00 9.88
CA SER A 233 -17.10 16.22 10.84
C SER A 233 -18.46 15.77 10.30
N SER A 234 -18.95 16.38 9.23
CA SER A 234 -20.14 15.92 8.49
C SER A 234 -19.87 14.76 7.52
N SER A 235 -18.60 14.42 7.28
CA SER A 235 -18.22 13.35 6.34
C SER A 235 -18.62 11.97 6.85
N ASP A 236 -18.95 11.06 5.93
CA ASP A 236 -19.39 9.70 6.28
C ASP A 236 -18.32 8.93 7.06
N LEU A 237 -17.05 9.07 6.66
CA LEU A 237 -15.94 8.45 7.39
C LEU A 237 -15.86 8.95 8.83
N PHE A 238 -15.96 10.26 9.06
CA PHE A 238 -15.90 10.81 10.41
C PHE A 238 -17.09 10.34 11.25
N LYS A 239 -18.31 10.39 10.69
CA LYS A 239 -19.53 9.93 11.38
C LYS A 239 -19.45 8.45 11.77
N SER A 240 -19.02 7.58 10.85
CA SER A 240 -18.85 6.16 11.14
C SER A 240 -17.76 5.91 12.17
N MET A 241 -16.65 6.66 12.13
CA MET A 241 -15.58 6.55 13.13
C MET A 241 -16.03 7.04 14.52
N LEU A 242 -16.76 8.14 14.58
CA LEU A 242 -17.36 8.65 15.83
C LEU A 242 -18.36 7.64 16.41
N PHE A 243 -19.19 7.03 15.56
CA PHE A 243 -20.13 6.00 16.00
C PHE A 243 -19.38 4.78 16.56
N LEU A 244 -18.36 4.29 15.85
CA LEU A 244 -17.51 3.20 16.35
C LEU A 244 -16.81 3.57 17.66
N TYR A 245 -16.35 4.81 17.80
CA TYR A 245 -15.72 5.28 19.02
C TYR A 245 -16.70 5.26 20.21
N ALA A 246 -17.92 5.73 19.99
CA ALA A 246 -18.99 5.81 20.99
C ALA A 246 -19.55 4.42 21.39
N HIS A 247 -19.79 3.55 20.41
CA HIS A 247 -20.56 2.30 20.62
C HIS A 247 -19.70 1.03 20.56
N GLY A 248 -18.58 1.06 19.82
CA GLY A 248 -17.67 -0.07 19.64
C GLY A 248 -16.73 -0.31 20.83
N ILE A 249 -17.27 -0.39 22.05
CA ILE A 249 -16.49 -0.59 23.28
C ILE A 249 -15.94 -2.03 23.40
N ASP A 250 -16.68 -3.00 22.86
CA ASP A 250 -16.33 -4.44 22.89
C ASP A 250 -15.59 -4.91 21.63
N GLU A 251 -15.16 -3.98 20.78
CA GLU A 251 -14.28 -4.27 19.66
C GLU A 251 -12.98 -4.94 20.14
N SER A 252 -12.37 -5.74 19.27
CA SER A 252 -11.08 -6.36 19.59
C SER A 252 -10.05 -5.30 20.01
N PRO A 253 -9.10 -5.60 20.92
CA PRO A 253 -8.17 -4.60 21.45
C PRO A 253 -7.39 -3.83 20.38
N SER A 254 -7.02 -4.47 19.27
CA SER A 254 -6.35 -3.82 18.13
C SER A 254 -7.26 -2.83 17.42
N ILE A 255 -8.51 -3.20 17.19
CA ILE A 255 -9.50 -2.35 16.52
C ILE A 255 -9.89 -1.18 17.42
N ARG A 256 -10.16 -1.41 18.71
CA ARG A 256 -10.45 -0.33 19.66
C ARG A 256 -9.35 0.72 19.69
N ARG A 257 -8.09 0.28 19.80
CA ARG A 257 -6.90 1.14 19.74
C ARG A 257 -6.77 1.94 18.44
N THR A 258 -7.25 1.37 17.34
CA THR A 258 -7.26 2.03 16.02
C THR A 258 -8.34 3.09 15.94
N ILE A 259 -9.55 2.76 16.40
CA ILE A 259 -10.68 3.69 16.48
C ILE A 259 -10.32 4.89 17.36
N ASP A 260 -9.81 4.66 18.57
CA ASP A 260 -9.42 5.73 19.51
C ASP A 260 -8.37 6.65 18.87
N LEU A 261 -7.35 6.10 18.20
CA LEU A 261 -6.36 6.91 17.50
C LEU A 261 -7.00 7.78 16.41
N ILE A 262 -7.80 7.18 15.52
CA ILE A 262 -8.33 7.89 14.36
C ILE A 262 -9.31 8.97 14.81
N PHE A 263 -10.16 8.68 15.80
CA PHE A 263 -11.08 9.65 16.40
C PHE A 263 -10.32 10.87 16.94
N HIS A 264 -9.39 10.67 17.88
CA HIS A 264 -8.61 11.75 18.46
C HIS A 264 -7.78 12.49 17.42
N TYR A 265 -7.17 11.78 16.47
CA TYR A 265 -6.42 12.41 15.39
C TYR A 265 -7.32 13.33 14.55
N CYS A 266 -8.53 12.90 14.21
CA CYS A 266 -9.45 13.71 13.42
C CYS A 266 -9.95 14.94 14.20
N CYS A 267 -10.22 14.80 15.50
CA CYS A 267 -10.67 15.89 16.36
C CYS A 267 -9.56 16.92 16.65
N ASP A 268 -8.35 16.46 16.98
CA ASP A 268 -7.27 17.33 17.44
C ASP A 268 -6.36 17.82 16.32
N VAL A 269 -6.00 16.94 15.38
CA VAL A 269 -5.05 17.25 14.31
C VAL A 269 -5.79 17.70 13.08
N GLY A 270 -6.78 16.94 12.63
CA GLY A 270 -7.67 17.32 11.53
C GLY A 270 -8.28 16.13 10.82
N ALA A 271 -9.54 16.28 10.41
CA ALA A 271 -10.29 15.21 9.76
C ALA A 271 -9.71 14.87 8.37
N VAL A 272 -9.55 13.56 8.16
CA VAL A 272 -9.01 12.99 6.93
C VAL A 272 -10.05 13.08 5.82
N LYS A 273 -9.67 13.69 4.69
CA LYS A 273 -10.50 13.77 3.48
C LYS A 273 -10.13 12.69 2.47
N ASN A 274 -8.83 12.53 2.22
CA ASN A 274 -8.31 11.55 1.27
C ASN A 274 -6.84 11.27 1.57
N ILE A 275 -6.29 10.20 1.00
CA ILE A 275 -4.86 9.91 1.00
C ILE A 275 -4.33 9.98 -0.43
N LYS A 276 -3.30 10.80 -0.65
CA LYS A 276 -2.65 10.96 -1.95
C LYS A 276 -1.77 9.75 -2.30
N ASN A 277 -1.39 9.64 -3.57
CA ASN A 277 -0.56 8.55 -4.09
C ASN A 277 0.83 8.41 -3.43
N ASP A 278 1.33 9.44 -2.74
CA ASP A 278 2.62 9.43 -2.04
C ASP A 278 2.51 9.14 -0.53
N GLY A 279 1.29 8.83 -0.06
CA GLY A 279 0.96 8.59 1.34
C GLY A 279 0.67 9.85 2.15
N SER A 280 0.67 11.04 1.55
CA SER A 280 0.30 12.27 2.26
C SER A 280 -1.21 12.34 2.49
N ILE A 281 -1.59 12.78 3.70
CA ILE A 281 -2.98 12.96 4.11
C ILE A 281 -3.49 14.31 3.55
N GLU A 282 -4.59 14.27 2.81
CA GLU A 282 -5.40 15.42 2.48
C GLU A 282 -6.48 15.60 3.56
N TYR A 283 -6.65 16.82 4.05
CA TYR A 283 -7.57 17.16 5.14
C TYR A 283 -8.71 18.04 4.63
N TYR A 284 -9.85 18.01 5.33
CA TYR A 284 -10.95 18.97 5.06
C TYR A 284 -10.62 20.40 5.52
N GLY A 285 -9.71 20.56 6.48
CA GLY A 285 -9.24 21.84 7.00
C GLY A 285 -7.71 21.92 7.10
N THR A 286 -7.19 22.99 7.71
CA THR A 286 -5.74 23.09 7.98
C THR A 286 -5.39 22.22 9.18
N PRO A 287 -4.47 21.23 9.05
CA PRO A 287 -4.16 20.34 10.15
C PRO A 287 -3.29 21.02 11.22
N ASN A 288 -3.58 20.76 12.49
CA ASN A 288 -2.76 21.19 13.62
C ASN A 288 -1.77 20.09 14.03
N THR A 289 -0.69 19.96 13.26
CA THR A 289 0.34 18.93 13.46
C THR A 289 1.05 19.00 14.83
N SER A 290 1.00 20.15 15.50
CA SER A 290 1.58 20.31 16.85
C SER A 290 0.86 19.51 17.92
N LYS A 291 -0.40 19.10 17.69
CA LYS A 291 -1.22 18.30 18.61
C LYS A 291 -0.91 16.80 18.56
N ILE A 292 0.02 16.33 17.72
CA ILE A 292 0.42 14.93 17.73
C ILE A 292 1.27 14.61 18.97
N THR A 293 0.65 13.91 19.92
CA THR A 293 1.25 13.50 21.18
C THR A 293 2.25 12.35 21.02
N SER A 294 3.02 12.06 22.08
CA SER A 294 3.87 10.86 22.15
C SER A 294 3.06 9.57 22.04
N ASP A 295 1.86 9.56 22.61
CA ASP A 295 1.02 8.37 22.68
C ASP A 295 0.40 8.08 21.32
N MET A 296 -0.04 9.13 20.60
CA MET A 296 -0.42 9.02 19.18
C MET A 296 0.72 8.46 18.34
N LYS A 297 1.95 8.96 18.52
CA LYS A 297 3.12 8.46 17.79
C LYS A 297 3.37 6.98 18.04
N THR A 298 3.29 6.53 19.29
CA THR A 298 3.41 5.12 19.65
C THR A 298 2.32 4.29 18.99
N ARG A 299 1.07 4.75 19.09
CA ARG A 299 -0.10 4.08 18.56
C ARG A 299 -0.08 3.98 17.02
N ILE A 300 0.37 5.02 16.32
CA ILE A 300 0.60 5.02 14.87
C ILE A 300 1.55 3.88 14.48
N LEU A 301 2.64 3.68 15.23
CA LEU A 301 3.61 2.62 14.93
C LEU A 301 3.04 1.22 15.20
N GLU A 302 2.20 1.06 16.23
CA GLU A 302 1.54 -0.22 16.51
C GLU A 302 0.56 -0.59 15.40
N ILE A 303 -0.30 0.34 15.01
CA ILE A 303 -1.29 0.13 13.94
C ILE A 303 -0.59 -0.15 12.62
N ALA A 304 0.46 0.58 12.28
CA ALA A 304 1.23 0.33 11.06
C ALA A 304 1.77 -1.11 10.98
N LYS A 305 2.18 -1.70 12.10
CA LYS A 305 2.63 -3.11 12.14
C LYS A 305 1.48 -4.07 11.84
N LEU A 306 0.29 -3.82 12.38
CA LEU A 306 -0.90 -4.64 12.13
C LEU A 306 -1.31 -4.56 10.66
N VAL A 307 -1.38 -3.36 10.11
CA VAL A 307 -1.72 -3.12 8.69
C VAL A 307 -0.72 -3.82 7.77
N ILE A 308 0.58 -3.73 8.04
CA ILE A 308 1.61 -4.44 7.27
C ILE A 308 1.36 -5.96 7.33
N ALA A 309 1.07 -6.49 8.52
CA ALA A 309 0.85 -7.92 8.72
C ALA A 309 -0.41 -8.40 7.96
N GLU A 310 -1.54 -7.70 8.08
CA GLU A 310 -2.78 -8.00 7.36
C GLU A 310 -2.55 -7.97 5.84
N GLU A 311 -1.89 -6.92 5.32
CA GLU A 311 -1.67 -6.77 3.88
C GLU A 311 -0.75 -7.86 3.32
N ILE A 312 0.37 -8.17 4.00
CA ILE A 312 1.28 -9.22 3.53
C ILE A 312 0.60 -10.59 3.64
N ASN A 313 0.03 -10.94 4.79
CA ASN A 313 -0.53 -12.27 5.04
C ASN A 313 -1.70 -12.59 4.09
N ALA A 314 -2.56 -11.61 3.77
CA ALA A 314 -3.64 -11.78 2.81
C ALA A 314 -3.15 -12.18 1.40
N ASN A 315 -1.90 -11.85 1.07
CA ASN A 315 -1.31 -12.11 -0.25
C ASN A 315 -0.34 -13.30 -0.29
N MET A 316 -0.15 -14.00 0.84
CA MET A 316 0.70 -15.19 0.91
C MET A 316 -0.04 -16.48 0.51
N GLY A 317 -1.33 -16.40 0.18
CA GLY A 317 -2.18 -17.56 -0.10
C GLY A 317 -1.79 -18.41 -1.31
N SER A 318 -0.98 -17.88 -2.24
CA SER A 318 -0.49 -18.59 -3.44
C SER A 318 0.96 -19.09 -3.29
N ILE A 319 1.41 -19.25 -2.05
CA ILE A 319 2.80 -19.55 -1.69
C ILE A 319 2.79 -20.65 -0.64
N HIS A 320 3.39 -21.78 -0.98
CA HIS A 320 3.28 -22.98 -0.16
C HIS A 320 4.65 -23.62 0.06
N PRO A 321 4.97 -24.06 1.29
CA PRO A 321 6.17 -24.83 1.53
C PRO A 321 6.08 -26.16 0.77
N MET A 322 7.19 -26.59 0.20
CA MET A 322 7.29 -27.84 -0.55
C MET A 322 8.63 -28.51 -0.21
N TYR A 323 8.72 -29.83 -0.31
CA TYR A 323 9.98 -30.54 -0.12
C TYR A 323 10.52 -30.99 -1.47
N ASP A 324 11.73 -30.53 -1.83
CA ASP A 324 12.42 -30.96 -3.05
C ASP A 324 13.09 -32.31 -2.77
N ALA A 325 12.51 -33.38 -3.29
CA ALA A 325 12.99 -34.75 -3.06
C ALA A 325 14.32 -35.05 -3.77
N GLU A 326 14.67 -34.30 -4.83
CA GLU A 326 15.95 -34.50 -5.52
C GLU A 326 17.09 -33.82 -4.76
N LYS A 327 16.86 -32.61 -4.26
CA LYS A 327 17.84 -31.85 -3.46
C LYS A 327 17.83 -32.22 -1.98
N MET A 328 16.80 -32.92 -1.51
CA MET A 328 16.55 -33.26 -0.10
C MET A 328 16.49 -32.01 0.81
N THR A 329 15.84 -30.93 0.34
CA THR A 329 15.76 -29.65 1.06
C THR A 329 14.36 -29.03 1.02
N PRO A 330 13.98 -28.22 2.03
CA PRO A 330 12.80 -27.37 1.94
C PRO A 330 12.91 -26.39 0.77
N SER A 331 11.79 -26.17 0.10
CA SER A 331 11.61 -25.26 -1.03
C SER A 331 10.26 -24.56 -0.90
N TRP A 332 9.99 -23.62 -1.78
CA TRP A 332 8.69 -22.96 -1.89
C TRP A 332 8.10 -23.17 -3.29
N HIS A 333 6.80 -23.40 -3.34
CA HIS A 333 6.01 -23.31 -4.55
C HIS A 333 5.32 -21.95 -4.60
N VAL A 334 5.29 -21.33 -5.77
CA VAL A 334 4.67 -20.02 -6.01
C VAL A 334 3.87 -20.10 -7.28
N ASP A 335 2.57 -19.79 -7.20
CA ASP A 335 1.65 -19.99 -8.33
C ASP A 335 1.66 -18.84 -9.34
N THR A 336 2.03 -17.63 -8.90
CA THR A 336 1.86 -16.39 -9.66
C THR A 336 2.99 -15.39 -9.40
N LEU A 337 3.20 -14.47 -10.35
CA LEU A 337 4.19 -13.41 -10.20
C LEU A 337 3.82 -12.44 -9.07
N ILE A 338 2.52 -12.17 -8.85
CA ILE A 338 2.08 -11.34 -7.72
C ILE A 338 2.46 -11.97 -6.36
N GLY A 339 2.30 -13.30 -6.22
CA GLY A 339 2.76 -14.04 -5.04
C GLY A 339 4.27 -13.93 -4.86
N ALA A 340 5.05 -14.10 -5.94
CA ALA A 340 6.51 -13.96 -5.89
C ALA A 340 6.96 -12.54 -5.46
N LEU A 341 6.21 -11.51 -5.87
CA LEU A 341 6.45 -10.13 -5.47
C LEU A 341 6.13 -9.90 -4.00
N TYR A 342 5.01 -10.41 -3.49
CA TYR A 342 4.68 -10.36 -2.06
C TYR A 342 5.65 -11.20 -1.21
N PHE A 343 6.15 -12.33 -1.71
CA PHE A 343 7.24 -13.07 -1.07
C PHE A 343 8.48 -12.20 -0.90
N SER A 344 8.79 -11.38 -1.91
CA SER A 344 9.89 -10.43 -1.82
C SER A 344 9.67 -9.38 -0.74
N ILE A 345 8.42 -8.95 -0.53
CA ILE A 345 8.03 -8.04 0.56
C ILE A 345 8.12 -8.74 1.93
N PHE A 346 7.65 -9.98 2.03
CA PHE A 346 7.69 -10.80 3.25
C PHE A 346 9.11 -10.99 3.80
N TYR A 347 10.09 -11.20 2.93
CA TYR A 347 11.50 -11.33 3.32
C TYR A 347 12.23 -10.00 3.53
N MET A 348 11.57 -8.85 3.33
CA MET A 348 12.19 -7.57 3.63
C MET A 348 12.41 -7.44 5.14
N LYS A 349 13.65 -7.08 5.50
CA LYS A 349 14.02 -6.78 6.88
C LYS A 349 14.19 -5.26 7.02
N PRO A 350 13.15 -4.52 7.44
CA PRO A 350 13.19 -3.07 7.50
C PRO A 350 14.30 -2.53 8.42
N ASP A 351 14.76 -3.30 9.40
CA ASP A 351 15.90 -2.92 10.26
C ASP A 351 17.26 -2.98 9.55
N LEU A 352 17.37 -3.72 8.45
CA LEU A 352 18.61 -3.91 7.69
C LEU A 352 18.59 -3.12 6.38
N GLU A 353 17.50 -3.23 5.63
CA GLU A 353 17.37 -2.68 4.28
C GLU A 353 15.99 -2.05 4.06
N LEU A 354 15.98 -0.94 3.33
CA LEU A 354 14.80 -0.16 2.99
C LEU A 354 14.72 0.02 1.48
N PHE A 355 13.52 0.21 0.97
CA PHE A 355 13.31 0.72 -0.37
C PHE A 355 13.26 2.23 -0.36
N ARG A 356 13.92 2.85 -1.34
CA ARG A 356 13.85 4.30 -1.57
C ARG A 356 13.61 4.61 -3.02
N ARG A 357 12.86 5.69 -3.23
CA ARG A 357 12.67 6.26 -4.55
C ARG A 357 13.88 7.10 -4.97
N CYS A 358 14.44 6.80 -6.13
CA CYS A 358 15.52 7.58 -6.72
C CYS A 358 15.02 8.97 -7.09
N ARG A 359 15.72 10.02 -6.62
CA ARG A 359 15.34 11.42 -6.89
C ARG A 359 15.42 11.83 -8.37
N GLN A 360 16.13 11.07 -9.20
CA GLN A 360 16.30 11.38 -10.62
C GLN A 360 15.34 10.59 -11.52
N CYS A 361 15.37 9.26 -11.44
CA CYS A 361 14.59 8.40 -12.34
C CYS A 361 13.28 7.90 -11.73
N GLY A 362 13.02 8.17 -10.45
CA GLY A 362 11.82 7.72 -9.76
C GLY A 362 11.79 6.22 -9.44
N GLN A 363 12.82 5.46 -9.84
CA GLN A 363 12.92 4.02 -9.58
C GLN A 363 13.14 3.72 -8.10
N PHE A 364 12.45 2.71 -7.59
CA PHE A 364 12.67 2.18 -6.25
C PHE A 364 13.92 1.29 -6.22
N PHE A 365 14.76 1.46 -5.21
CA PHE A 365 15.99 0.69 -5.04
C PHE A 365 16.32 0.48 -3.56
N THR A 366 17.05 -0.59 -3.29
CA THR A 366 17.43 -0.98 -1.92
C THR A 366 18.58 -0.14 -1.37
N VAL A 367 18.46 0.24 -0.10
CA VAL A 367 19.50 0.90 0.68
C VAL A 367 19.58 0.29 2.07
N LYS A 368 20.76 0.35 2.71
CA LYS A 368 20.86 0.02 4.14
C LYS A 368 19.99 0.95 4.97
N ALA A 369 19.31 0.43 5.98
CA ALA A 369 18.44 1.22 6.86
C ALA A 369 19.19 2.38 7.55
N THR A 370 20.47 2.17 7.85
CA THR A 370 21.37 3.18 8.44
C THR A 370 21.78 4.30 7.48
N SER A 371 21.64 4.10 6.18
CA SER A 371 22.07 5.09 5.19
C SER A 371 21.05 6.22 5.11
N THR A 372 21.37 7.45 5.51
CA THR A 372 20.46 8.61 5.35
C THR A 372 20.78 9.45 4.11
N ARG A 373 21.94 9.23 3.48
CA ARG A 373 22.46 10.09 2.39
C ARG A 373 22.27 9.52 0.99
N LYS A 374 22.05 8.20 0.85
CA LYS A 374 21.90 7.58 -0.48
C LYS A 374 20.51 7.92 -1.06
N MET A 375 20.50 8.85 -2.02
CA MET A 375 19.29 9.36 -2.68
C MET A 375 19.12 8.91 -4.14
N TYR A 376 20.14 8.25 -4.71
CA TYR A 376 20.18 7.86 -6.12
C TYR A 376 20.49 6.37 -6.23
N CYS A 377 19.87 5.70 -7.21
CA CYS A 377 20.07 4.26 -7.42
C CYS A 377 21.46 3.92 -7.97
N ASN A 378 22.08 4.84 -8.73
CA ASN A 378 23.42 4.71 -9.27
C ASN A 378 24.09 6.09 -9.48
N ASP A 379 25.39 6.08 -9.78
CA ASP A 379 26.16 7.30 -10.00
C ASP A 379 25.73 8.07 -11.25
N LEU A 380 25.25 7.38 -12.29
CA LEU A 380 24.69 8.02 -13.48
C LEU A 380 23.49 8.89 -13.14
N CYS A 381 22.57 8.40 -12.31
CA CYS A 381 21.43 9.16 -11.82
C CYS A 381 21.85 10.36 -10.97
N ARG A 382 22.86 10.18 -10.10
CA ARG A 382 23.43 11.29 -9.31
C ARG A 382 23.99 12.38 -10.22
N ASN A 383 24.80 12.01 -11.20
CA ASN A 383 25.46 12.94 -12.12
C ASN A 383 24.43 13.67 -13.00
N ARG A 384 23.44 12.95 -13.56
CA ARG A 384 22.34 13.55 -14.33
C ARG A 384 21.53 14.56 -13.51
N TYR A 385 21.22 14.23 -12.25
CA TYR A 385 20.50 15.15 -11.37
C TYR A 385 21.32 16.41 -11.10
N GLN A 386 22.61 16.27 -10.78
CA GLN A 386 23.50 17.41 -10.54
C GLN A 386 23.60 18.32 -11.77
N GLN A 387 23.73 17.74 -12.97
CA GLN A 387 23.75 18.50 -14.22
C GLN A 387 22.43 19.24 -14.45
N SER A 388 21.28 18.59 -14.20
CA SER A 388 19.96 19.23 -14.33
C SER A 388 19.81 20.42 -13.37
N MET A 389 20.18 20.24 -12.10
CA MET A 389 20.13 21.31 -11.10
C MET A 389 21.09 22.46 -11.41
N HIS A 390 22.28 22.17 -11.95
CA HIS A 390 23.21 23.19 -12.42
C HIS A 390 22.60 24.02 -13.55
N ARG A 391 22.01 23.37 -14.57
CA ARG A 391 21.32 24.06 -15.67
C ARG A 391 20.13 24.88 -15.19
N LYS A 392 19.37 24.38 -14.21
CA LYS A 392 18.26 25.12 -13.59
C LYS A 392 18.76 26.39 -12.89
N ARG A 393 19.77 26.28 -12.03
CA ARG A 393 20.36 27.43 -11.33
C ARG A 393 20.97 28.46 -12.29
N LYS A 394 21.53 28.00 -13.41
CA LYS A 394 22.06 28.91 -14.44
C LYS A 394 20.94 29.73 -15.07
N ARG A 395 19.83 29.07 -15.47
CA ARG A 395 18.64 29.75 -16.00
C ARG A 395 18.02 30.71 -15.00
N GLU A 396 17.87 30.31 -13.74
CA GLU A 396 17.34 31.19 -12.69
C GLU A 396 18.22 32.42 -12.43
N LYS A 397 19.55 32.32 -12.64
CA LYS A 397 20.45 33.48 -12.56
C LYS A 397 20.33 34.38 -13.78
N GLU A 398 20.13 33.81 -14.96
CA GLU A 398 19.93 34.54 -16.22
C GLU A 398 18.55 35.22 -16.28
N GLU A 399 17.53 34.68 -15.61
CA GLU A 399 16.17 35.27 -15.50
C GLU A 399 16.05 36.36 -14.41
N ASN A 400 16.98 36.40 -13.44
CA ASN A 400 17.03 37.41 -12.37
C ASN A 400 18.07 38.52 -12.63
N LEU A 401 18.65 38.55 -13.83
CA LEU A 401 19.49 39.62 -14.38
C LEU A 401 18.67 40.37 -15.44
#